data_AF-H6L1K7-F1
#
_entry.id   AF-H6L1K7-F1
#
_cell.length_a   1.000
_cell.length_b   1.000
_cell.length_c   1.000
_cell.angle_alpha   90.00
_cell.angle_beta   90.00
_cell.angle_gamma   90.00
#
_symmetry.space_group_name_H-M   'P 1'
#
loop_
_entity.id
_entity.type
_entity.pdbx_description
1 polymer ?
#
loop_
_entity_poly.entity_id
_entity_poly.type
_entity_poly.pdbx_seq_one_letter_code
_entity_poly.pdbx_strand_id
1 'polypeptide(L)'
;MKANKDKFLALVAEQEVKTSEKNKERVAKRLMLRASRDIAHKILDRLEELGWSQKQLAEVLAVSPQYVSKMVKGKENFTLETLVKVQNILDLPILANYYESNRDKAIQLIGEESTEVVPMKIDLTYDYVVIHESTDIKESSTINLKQIC
;
A
#
# COMPACT_ATOMS: atom_id res chain seq x y z
N MET A 1 26.85 -37.18 35.26
CA MET A 1 26.73 -36.85 33.81
C MET A 1 25.71 -35.72 33.51
N LYS A 2 25.39 -34.82 34.45
CA LYS A 2 24.41 -33.72 34.23
C LYS A 2 24.96 -32.49 33.50
N ALA A 3 26.25 -32.18 33.67
CA ALA A 3 26.85 -30.93 33.19
C ALA A 3 26.77 -30.70 31.67
N ASN A 4 26.84 -31.75 30.84
CA ASN A 4 26.74 -31.61 29.38
C ASN A 4 25.31 -31.46 28.89
N LYS A 5 24.35 -32.11 29.57
CA LYS A 5 22.92 -31.97 29.27
C LYS A 5 22.44 -30.55 29.59
N ASP A 6 22.87 -30.01 30.72
CA ASP A 6 22.48 -28.66 31.14
C ASP A 6 23.10 -27.58 30.25
N LYS A 7 24.37 -27.76 29.82
CA LYS A 7 25.02 -26.89 28.81
C LYS A 7 24.33 -26.96 27.44
N PHE A 8 23.90 -28.14 27.02
CA PHE A 8 23.17 -28.32 25.77
C PHE A 8 21.80 -27.64 25.81
N LEU A 9 21.04 -27.82 26.90
CA LEU A 9 19.73 -27.17 27.07
C LEU A 9 19.83 -25.64 27.07
N ALA A 10 20.87 -25.07 27.68
CA ALA A 10 21.11 -23.63 27.66
C ALA A 10 21.38 -23.10 26.24
N LEU A 11 22.17 -23.82 25.44
CA LEU A 11 22.48 -23.44 24.04
C LEU A 11 21.26 -23.56 23.12
N VAL A 12 20.46 -24.62 23.28
CA VAL A 12 19.28 -24.87 22.43
C VAL A 12 18.16 -23.88 22.73
N ALA A 13 17.91 -23.57 24.00
CA ALA A 13 16.89 -22.59 24.40
C ALA A 13 17.14 -21.18 23.82
N GLU A 14 18.41 -20.78 23.72
CA GLU A 14 18.78 -19.49 23.12
C GLU A 14 18.66 -19.49 21.58
N GLN A 15 18.81 -20.65 20.93
CA GLN A 15 18.80 -20.77 19.47
C GLN A 15 17.39 -20.90 18.86
N GLU A 16 16.45 -21.60 19.51
CA GLU A 16 15.10 -21.79 18.95
C GLU A 16 14.33 -20.48 18.80
N VAL A 17 14.43 -19.59 19.80
CA VAL A 17 13.73 -18.29 19.80
C VAL A 17 14.33 -17.35 18.75
N LYS A 18 15.66 -17.22 18.71
CA LYS A 18 16.37 -16.34 17.76
C LYS A 18 16.22 -16.80 16.31
N THR A 19 16.07 -18.10 16.05
CA THR A 19 15.94 -18.63 14.69
C THR A 19 14.52 -18.49 14.16
N SER A 20 13.51 -18.75 14.98
CA SER A 20 12.10 -18.60 14.62
C SER A 20 11.74 -17.14 14.30
N GLU A 21 12.22 -16.19 15.12
CA GLU A 21 11.95 -14.76 14.94
C GLU A 21 12.60 -14.22 13.65
N LYS A 22 13.88 -14.52 13.41
CA LYS A 22 14.59 -14.19 12.15
C LYS A 22 13.90 -14.78 10.91
N ASN A 23 13.31 -15.97 11.03
CA ASN A 23 12.57 -16.58 9.93
C ASN A 23 11.28 -15.83 9.62
N LYS A 24 10.52 -15.40 10.63
CA LYS A 24 9.32 -14.57 10.47
C LYS A 24 9.66 -13.23 9.82
N GLU A 25 10.73 -12.56 10.29
CA GLU A 25 11.23 -11.30 9.69
C GLU A 25 11.59 -11.48 8.21
N ARG A 26 12.28 -12.57 7.86
CA ARG A 26 12.61 -12.89 6.46
C ARG A 26 11.37 -13.11 5.59
N VAL A 27 10.32 -13.73 6.13
CA VAL A 27 9.06 -13.92 5.40
C VAL A 27 8.37 -12.57 5.19
N ALA A 28 8.18 -11.79 6.26
CA ALA A 28 7.55 -10.48 6.19
C ALA A 28 8.28 -9.53 5.22
N LYS A 29 9.61 -9.48 5.31
CA LYS A 29 10.45 -8.68 4.41
C LYS A 29 10.30 -9.09 2.95
N ARG A 30 10.16 -10.39 2.66
CA ARG A 30 9.93 -10.87 1.29
C ARG A 30 8.57 -10.44 0.74
N LEU A 31 7.52 -10.44 1.57
CA LEU A 31 6.20 -9.97 1.16
C LEU A 31 6.22 -8.47 0.84
N MET A 32 6.84 -7.66 1.70
CA MET A 32 6.96 -6.22 1.47
C MET A 32 7.78 -5.90 0.21
N LEU A 33 8.89 -6.62 -0.02
CA LEU A 33 9.70 -6.44 -1.23
C LEU A 33 8.96 -6.81 -2.51
N ARG A 34 8.10 -7.84 -2.47
CA ARG A 34 7.24 -8.20 -3.61
C ARG A 34 6.23 -7.10 -3.88
N ALA A 35 5.48 -6.66 -2.87
CA ALA A 35 4.52 -5.58 -3.02
C ALA A 35 5.18 -4.28 -3.54
N SER A 36 6.35 -3.91 -3.02
CA SER A 36 7.09 -2.73 -3.47
C SER A 36 7.51 -2.85 -4.95
N ARG A 37 7.95 -4.04 -5.38
CA ARG A 37 8.28 -4.31 -6.79
C ARG A 37 7.05 -4.25 -7.70
N ASP A 38 5.94 -4.84 -7.29
CA ASP A 38 4.71 -4.85 -8.09
C ASP A 38 4.21 -3.42 -8.32
N ILE A 39 4.23 -2.59 -7.27
CA ILE A 39 3.91 -1.15 -7.36
C ILE A 39 4.89 -0.44 -8.31
N ALA A 40 6.19 -0.72 -8.17
CA ALA A 40 7.20 -0.12 -9.02
C ALA A 40 7.00 -0.45 -10.51
N HIS A 41 6.63 -1.69 -10.84
CA HIS A 41 6.32 -2.09 -12.21
C HIS A 41 5.11 -1.31 -12.75
N LYS A 42 4.01 -1.25 -12.00
CA LYS A 42 2.83 -0.49 -12.43
C LYS A 42 3.12 0.99 -12.66
N ILE A 43 3.97 1.59 -11.83
CA ILE A 43 4.41 2.98 -12.04
C ILE A 43 5.19 3.10 -13.35
N LEU A 44 6.13 2.19 -13.62
CA LEU A 44 6.91 2.21 -14.86
C LEU A 44 6.04 2.04 -16.10
N ASP A 45 5.14 1.05 -16.08
CA ASP A 45 4.21 0.80 -17.18
C ASP A 45 3.35 2.05 -17.45
N ARG A 46 2.84 2.67 -16.38
CA ARG A 46 2.04 3.90 -16.50
C ARG A 46 2.84 5.09 -17.01
N LEU A 47 4.10 5.21 -16.62
CA LEU A 47 4.99 6.25 -17.15
C LEU A 47 5.25 6.05 -18.65
N GLU A 48 5.39 4.80 -19.11
CA GLU A 48 5.55 4.48 -20.52
C GLU A 48 4.30 4.84 -21.32
N GLU A 49 3.10 4.50 -20.84
CA GLU A 49 1.82 4.88 -21.45
C GLU A 49 1.66 6.41 -21.60
N LEU A 50 2.11 7.16 -20.60
CA LEU A 50 2.04 8.63 -20.60
C LEU A 50 3.20 9.28 -21.37
N GLY A 51 4.22 8.50 -21.77
CA GLY A 51 5.47 9.02 -22.34
C GLY A 51 6.29 9.87 -21.35
N TRP A 52 6.13 9.65 -20.05
CA TRP A 52 6.79 10.40 -18.99
C TRP A 52 8.11 9.77 -18.58
N SER A 53 9.11 10.61 -18.35
CA SER A 53 10.36 10.22 -17.71
C SER A 53 10.21 10.18 -16.18
N GLN A 54 11.06 9.39 -15.51
CA GLN A 54 11.14 9.37 -14.04
C GLN A 54 11.50 10.75 -13.46
N LYS A 55 12.22 11.58 -14.22
CA LYS A 55 12.55 12.94 -13.83
C LYS A 55 11.31 13.82 -13.77
N GLN A 56 10.43 13.72 -14.77
CA GLN A 56 9.15 14.45 -14.77
C GLN A 56 8.26 14.02 -13.60
N LEU A 57 8.21 12.72 -13.30
CA LEU A 57 7.50 12.23 -12.11
C LEU A 57 8.06 12.86 -10.82
N ALA A 58 9.39 12.97 -10.71
CA ALA A 58 10.04 13.59 -9.55
C ALA A 58 9.68 15.08 -9.41
N GLU A 59 9.64 15.80 -10.54
CA GLU A 59 9.25 17.21 -10.59
C GLU A 59 7.80 17.41 -10.14
N VAL A 60 6.86 16.61 -10.65
CA VAL A 60 5.43 16.70 -10.27
C VAL A 60 5.19 16.31 -8.82
N LEU A 61 5.93 15.33 -8.30
CA LEU A 61 5.86 14.93 -6.89
C LEU A 61 6.59 15.90 -5.95
N ALA A 62 7.35 16.87 -6.47
CA ALA A 62 8.24 17.73 -5.70
C ALA A 62 9.25 16.94 -4.82
N VAL A 63 9.79 15.85 -5.36
CA VAL A 63 10.78 14.98 -4.70
C VAL A 63 12.07 14.89 -5.52
N SER A 64 13.14 14.34 -4.91
CA SER A 64 14.39 14.15 -5.65
C SER A 64 14.26 13.04 -6.72
N PRO A 65 14.92 13.18 -7.89
CA PRO A 65 15.00 12.10 -8.89
C PRO A 65 15.60 10.81 -8.34
N GLN A 66 16.50 10.91 -7.35
CA GLN A 66 17.05 9.75 -6.64
C GLN A 66 15.97 9.01 -5.86
N TYR A 67 15.03 9.73 -5.23
CA TYR A 67 13.90 9.12 -4.53
C TYR A 67 13.01 8.33 -5.50
N VAL A 68 12.64 8.92 -6.64
CA VAL A 68 11.88 8.21 -7.70
C VAL A 68 12.67 7.02 -8.24
N SER A 69 13.98 7.16 -8.46
CA SER A 69 14.84 6.06 -8.93
C SER A 69 14.87 4.87 -7.95
N LYS A 70 14.79 5.13 -6.64
CA LYS A 70 14.71 4.06 -5.65
C LYS A 70 13.31 3.46 -5.56
N MET A 71 12.28 4.29 -5.73
CA MET A 71 10.88 3.88 -5.79
C MET A 71 10.65 2.86 -6.90
N VAL A 72 11.03 3.20 -8.14
CA VAL A 72 10.88 2.29 -9.29
C VAL A 72 11.79 1.06 -9.25
N LYS A 73 12.80 1.04 -8.37
CA LYS A 73 13.64 -0.16 -8.13
C LYS A 73 13.01 -1.13 -7.13
N GLY A 74 11.90 -0.76 -6.47
CA GLY A 74 11.23 -1.59 -5.46
C GLY A 74 12.09 -1.87 -4.22
N LYS A 75 13.02 -0.96 -3.90
CA LYS A 75 13.97 -1.09 -2.77
C LYS A 75 13.65 -0.15 -1.60
N GLU A 76 12.67 0.73 -1.76
CA GLU A 76 12.24 1.67 -0.73
C GLU A 76 10.93 1.21 -0.07
N ASN A 77 10.80 1.59 1.21
CA ASN A 77 9.55 1.47 1.94
C ASN A 77 8.76 2.75 1.71
N PHE A 78 7.70 2.66 0.91
CA PHE A 78 6.81 3.79 0.66
C PHE A 78 6.06 4.17 1.94
N THR A 79 5.96 5.48 2.22
CA THR A 79 4.95 5.95 3.16
C THR A 79 3.58 5.90 2.50
N LEU A 80 2.53 5.76 3.29
CA LEU A 80 1.16 5.78 2.78
C LEU A 80 0.87 7.09 2.02
N GLU A 81 1.37 8.21 2.51
CA GLU A 81 1.25 9.52 1.85
C GLU A 81 1.84 9.50 0.44
N THR A 82 3.05 8.96 0.26
CA THR A 82 3.66 8.87 -1.07
C THR A 82 2.84 7.98 -2.01
N LEU A 83 2.32 6.86 -1.53
CA LEU A 83 1.50 5.96 -2.34
C LEU A 83 0.23 6.68 -2.85
N VAL A 84 -0.46 7.42 -1.98
CA VAL A 84 -1.65 8.18 -2.35
C VAL A 84 -1.33 9.28 -3.36
N LYS A 85 -0.23 10.03 -3.15
CA LYS A 85 0.20 11.07 -4.10
C LYS A 85 0.50 10.50 -5.48
N VAL A 86 1.28 9.42 -5.55
CA VAL A 86 1.63 8.77 -6.81
C VAL A 86 0.39 8.22 -7.52
N GLN A 87 -0.50 7.56 -6.78
CA GLN A 87 -1.77 7.05 -7.29
C GLN A 87 -2.62 8.17 -7.91
N ASN A 88 -2.75 9.32 -7.24
CA ASN A 88 -3.56 10.42 -7.74
C ASN A 88 -2.93 11.13 -8.96
N ILE A 89 -1.60 11.27 -8.99
CA ILE A 89 -0.89 11.92 -10.10
C ILE A 89 -0.91 11.05 -11.35
N LEU A 90 -0.72 9.74 -11.19
CA LEU A 90 -0.63 8.80 -12.30
C LEU A 90 -1.97 8.17 -12.67
N ASP A 91 -3.03 8.46 -11.91
CA ASP A 91 -4.35 7.82 -12.00
C ASP A 91 -4.24 6.29 -12.00
N LEU A 92 -3.54 5.77 -10.99
CA LEU A 92 -3.13 4.36 -10.91
C LEU A 92 -3.64 3.71 -9.61
N PRO A 93 -4.37 2.59 -9.67
CA PRO A 93 -4.95 1.93 -8.49
C PRO A 93 -3.91 1.13 -7.68
N ILE A 94 -2.95 1.82 -7.08
CA ILE A 94 -1.85 1.22 -6.30
C ILE A 94 -2.39 0.46 -5.08
N LEU A 95 -3.34 1.06 -4.34
CA LEU A 95 -3.88 0.45 -3.12
C LEU A 95 -4.85 -0.71 -3.38
N ALA A 96 -5.43 -0.79 -4.58
CA ALA A 96 -6.31 -1.90 -4.97
C ALA A 96 -5.56 -3.11 -5.54
N ASN A 97 -4.22 -3.05 -5.65
CA ASN A 97 -3.39 -4.04 -6.34
C ASN A 97 -3.60 -5.50 -5.88
N TYR A 98 -3.82 -5.71 -4.58
CA TYR A 98 -4.08 -7.06 -4.04
C TYR A 98 -5.35 -7.69 -4.63
N TYR A 99 -6.41 -6.90 -4.78
CA TYR A 99 -7.69 -7.37 -5.32
C TYR A 99 -7.62 -7.62 -6.82
N GLU A 100 -6.92 -6.76 -7.57
CA GLU A 100 -6.68 -6.94 -9.01
C GLU A 100 -5.92 -8.24 -9.28
N SER A 101 -4.80 -8.45 -8.56
CA SER A 101 -3.97 -9.65 -8.71
C SER A 101 -4.72 -10.94 -8.39
N ASN A 102 -5.70 -10.90 -7.49
CA ASN A 102 -6.51 -12.06 -7.13
C ASN A 102 -7.69 -12.25 -8.07
N ARG A 103 -8.25 -11.15 -8.59
CA ARG A 103 -9.29 -11.17 -9.64
C ARG A 103 -8.74 -11.82 -10.90
N ASP A 104 -7.55 -11.43 -11.35
CA ASP A 104 -6.96 -11.97 -12.58
C ASP A 104 -6.67 -13.48 -12.47
N LYS A 105 -6.19 -13.92 -11.30
CA LYS A 105 -6.03 -15.35 -10.99
C LYS A 105 -7.37 -16.08 -10.98
N ALA A 106 -8.41 -15.48 -10.39
CA ALA A 106 -9.75 -16.07 -10.36
C ALA A 106 -10.33 -16.20 -11.78
N ILE A 107 -10.17 -15.18 -12.63
CA ILE A 107 -10.62 -15.18 -14.03
C ILE A 107 -9.88 -16.27 -14.83
N GLN A 108 -8.57 -16.40 -14.65
CA GLN A 108 -7.77 -17.43 -15.31
C GLN A 108 -8.20 -18.86 -14.92
N LEU A 109 -8.72 -19.03 -13.69
CA LEU A 109 -9.21 -20.33 -13.19
C LEU A 109 -10.63 -20.65 -13.64
N ILE A 110 -11.48 -19.64 -13.85
CA ILE A 110 -12.90 -19.81 -14.18
C ILE A 110 -13.11 -19.93 -15.69
N GLY A 111 -12.14 -19.51 -16.51
CA GLY A 111 -12.30 -19.43 -17.97
C GLY A 111 -13.14 -18.21 -18.34
N GLU A 112 -12.84 -17.60 -19.49
CA GLU A 112 -13.46 -16.36 -19.96
C GLU A 112 -14.94 -16.56 -20.34
N GLU A 113 -15.83 -16.76 -19.37
CA GLU A 113 -17.26 -16.54 -19.58
C GLU A 113 -17.68 -15.25 -18.85
N SER A 114 -17.63 -14.17 -19.65
CA SER A 114 -18.46 -12.96 -19.58
C SER A 114 -18.96 -12.57 -18.18
N THR A 115 -18.13 -11.81 -17.46
CA THR A 115 -18.66 -10.86 -16.48
C THR A 115 -18.50 -9.47 -17.08
N GLU A 116 -19.60 -8.88 -17.53
CA GLU A 116 -19.64 -7.45 -17.83
C GLU A 116 -19.07 -6.69 -16.63
N VAL A 117 -17.94 -6.02 -16.85
CA VAL A 117 -17.38 -5.08 -15.89
C VAL A 117 -18.28 -3.86 -15.85
N VAL A 118 -19.33 -3.92 -15.02
CA VAL A 118 -20.07 -2.72 -14.64
C VAL A 118 -19.12 -1.89 -13.77
N PRO A 119 -18.77 -0.65 -14.16
CA PRO A 119 -17.95 0.19 -13.31
C PRO A 119 -18.69 0.37 -11.98
N MET A 120 -18.12 -0.13 -10.89
CA MET A 120 -18.56 0.26 -9.56
C MET A 120 -18.27 1.75 -9.44
N LYS A 121 -19.28 2.59 -9.63
CA LYS A 121 -19.23 3.99 -9.20
C LYS A 121 -19.05 3.94 -7.69
N ILE A 122 -17.81 4.02 -7.24
CA ILE A 122 -17.51 4.32 -5.84
C ILE A 122 -17.92 5.78 -5.70
N ASP A 123 -19.13 5.99 -5.18
CA ASP A 123 -19.56 7.30 -4.73
C ASP A 123 -18.67 7.68 -3.54
N LEU A 124 -17.63 8.46 -3.81
CA LEU A 124 -16.68 8.97 -2.81
C LEU A 124 -17.26 10.13 -1.99
N THR A 125 -18.59 10.24 -1.87
CA THR A 125 -19.23 11.13 -0.89
C THR A 125 -19.01 10.57 0.53
N TYR A 126 -17.79 10.78 1.03
CA TYR A 126 -17.46 10.63 2.44
C TYR A 126 -18.16 11.75 3.21
N ASP A 127 -19.40 11.52 3.63
CA ASP A 127 -19.99 12.27 4.74
C ASP A 127 -19.24 11.82 6.00
N TYR A 128 -18.26 12.63 6.44
CA TYR A 128 -17.69 12.45 7.76
C TYR A 128 -18.81 12.70 8.78
N VAL A 129 -19.33 11.63 9.38
CA VAL A 129 -20.05 11.75 10.64
C VAL A 129 -19.04 12.25 11.66
N VAL A 130 -19.07 13.55 11.93
CA VAL A 130 -18.44 14.11 13.13
C VAL A 130 -19.21 13.50 14.30
N ILE A 131 -18.66 12.45 14.89
CA ILE A 131 -19.11 11.96 16.19
C ILE A 131 -18.71 13.05 17.18
N HIS A 132 -19.59 14.02 17.40
CA HIS A 132 -19.51 14.81 18.61
C HIS A 132 -19.82 13.85 19.75
N GLU A 133 -18.80 13.47 20.51
CA GLU A 133 -19.00 13.03 21.89
C GLU A 133 -19.88 14.08 22.56
N SER A 134 -21.14 13.70 22.80
CA SER A 134 -22.13 14.53 23.46
C SER A 134 -21.70 14.73 24.91
N THR A 135 -20.88 15.75 25.13
CA THR A 135 -21.07 16.60 26.31
C THR A 135 -21.97 17.74 25.85
N ASP A 136 -23.18 17.74 26.41
CA ASP A 136 -24.20 18.77 26.20
C ASP A 136 -23.60 20.17 26.14
N ILE A 137 -23.91 20.95 25.08
CA ILE A 137 -24.34 22.37 25.12
C ILE A 137 -24.92 22.73 23.72
N LYS A 138 -26.26 22.77 23.68
CA LYS A 138 -27.18 23.77 23.06
C LYS A 138 -26.90 24.38 21.66
N GLU A 139 -27.98 24.31 20.86
CA GLU A 139 -28.45 25.28 19.85
C GLU A 139 -27.73 25.40 18.49
N SER A 140 -28.26 24.62 17.53
CA SER A 140 -28.78 25.04 16.22
C SER A 140 -28.28 26.35 15.61
N SER A 141 -27.51 26.24 14.51
CA SER A 141 -27.69 27.10 13.33
C SER A 141 -27.05 26.47 12.09
N THR A 142 -27.84 26.22 11.05
CA THR A 142 -27.41 25.85 9.70
C THR A 142 -26.71 27.03 9.02
N ILE A 143 -25.46 26.86 8.56
CA ILE A 143 -24.77 27.83 7.71
C ILE A 143 -24.92 27.39 6.24
N ASN A 144 -25.61 28.21 5.46
CA ASN A 144 -25.84 28.03 4.03
C ASN A 144 -24.65 28.62 3.24
N LEU A 145 -23.87 27.78 2.55
CA LEU A 145 -22.71 28.20 1.74
C LEU A 145 -23.09 28.68 0.33
N LYS A 146 -24.22 29.38 0.17
CA LYS A 146 -24.45 30.26 -0.99
C LYS A 146 -24.05 31.71 -0.68
N GLN A 147 -22.79 31.97 -0.32
CA GLN A 147 -22.19 33.29 -0.53
C GLN A 147 -20.69 33.31 -0.26
N ILE A 148 -19.88 32.89 -1.24
CA ILE A 148 -18.56 33.47 -1.46
C ILE A 148 -18.39 33.62 -2.98
N CYS A 149 -18.71 34.83 -3.45
CA CYS A 149 -17.98 35.45 -4.56
C CYS A 149 -16.60 35.87 -4.05
#